data_AF-A0A1G4SR73-F1
#
_entry.id   AF-A0A1G4SR73-F1
#
_cell.length_a   1.000
_cell.length_b   1.000
_cell.length_c   1.000
_cell.angle_alpha   90.00
_cell.angle_beta   90.00
_cell.angle_gamma   90.00
#
_symmetry.space_group_name_H-M   'P 1'
#
loop_
_entity.id
_entity.type
_entity.pdbx_description
1 polymer ?
#
loop_
_entity_poly.entity_id
_entity_poly.type
_entity_poly.pdbx_seq_one_letter_code
_entity_poly.pdbx_strand_id
1 'polypeptide(L)'
;MKKEEDKVLVVAEPGYDKNRDRNGDYQKSNFLIGAKYKSSIQENKIIAIALSKIRQKDYEIDQGSIICKFKAKDLKIALGAEDNHSIYKKLDRISKNLTNRSVGWTDPKSNKFDYIAVVTRASYENGTFRIKFNQDLQEYIDGIRGNYTTLSLVTMLQFKNVYSFRLYEILRSKAYYRKGEERADEFFEITFQLSELRLLMGIVNANLDSVRNILLENPAYPDYDRAVEASPEKMYADWGDFKRHVIDVAVKEINKITDMAVEYKPKKGGKGGRVYGLIFYVQLHKDKHLNAGFIQGEQTELPLDVVEAKEVPKKPKKQTTAGKIELTAEQMNVVLSIARTLPADLDLDGIKAIAEAGHFDPDYIHEKYELSKTQDVDNLVAWMVAALRNDYQSSSVKAKKTRSKKRMDSDMEYDIDAIEARMLKN
;
A
#
# COMPACT_ATOMS: atom_id res chain seq x y z
N MET A 1 13.07 47.97 -38.85
CA MET A 1 12.57 48.21 -37.48
C MET A 1 11.65 47.05 -37.11
N LYS A 2 11.98 46.36 -36.01
CA LYS A 2 11.09 45.53 -35.15
C LYS A 2 9.87 46.38 -34.74
N LYS A 3 8.71 45.91 -34.27
CA LYS A 3 8.02 44.67 -33.83
C LYS A 3 6.54 45.15 -33.69
N GLU A 4 5.51 44.33 -33.73
CA GLU A 4 4.93 43.70 -32.53
C GLU A 4 3.82 42.76 -33.00
N GLU A 5 4.00 41.46 -32.76
CA GLU A 5 2.93 40.47 -32.81
C GLU A 5 2.33 40.35 -31.41
N ASP A 6 1.01 40.49 -31.32
CA ASP A 6 0.21 40.31 -30.12
C ASP A 6 0.44 38.94 -29.50
N LYS A 7 1.11 38.92 -28.36
CA LYS A 7 1.17 37.75 -27.47
C LYS A 7 -0.13 37.68 -26.68
N VAL A 8 -0.99 36.73 -27.05
CA VAL A 8 -2.11 36.30 -26.22
C VAL A 8 -1.53 35.70 -24.93
N LEU A 9 -1.71 36.43 -23.82
CA LEU A 9 -1.42 35.98 -22.46
C LEU A 9 -2.40 34.87 -22.08
N VAL A 10 -1.93 33.62 -22.13
CA VAL A 10 -2.63 32.50 -21.48
C VAL A 10 -2.42 32.65 -19.97
N VAL A 11 -3.48 33.03 -19.27
CA VAL A 11 -3.51 33.10 -17.81
C VAL A 11 -3.36 31.67 -17.27
N ALA A 12 -2.25 31.39 -16.60
CA ALA A 12 -2.00 30.11 -15.95
C ALA A 12 -2.97 29.94 -14.77
N GLU A 13 -3.68 28.82 -14.73
CA GLU A 13 -4.47 28.42 -13.56
C GLU A 13 -3.58 28.28 -12.31
N PRO A 14 -4.06 28.65 -11.12
CA PRO A 14 -3.29 28.55 -9.88
C PRO A 14 -3.06 27.08 -9.53
N GLY A 15 -1.81 26.63 -9.67
CA GLY A 15 -1.37 25.26 -9.34
C GLY A 15 -0.39 24.63 -10.33
N TYR A 16 -0.09 25.27 -11.46
CA TYR A 16 0.88 24.73 -12.43
C TYR A 16 2.33 25.01 -12.00
N ASP A 17 2.94 24.07 -11.28
CA ASP A 17 4.37 24.08 -11.00
C ASP A 17 5.18 23.68 -12.25
N LYS A 18 5.84 24.67 -12.87
CA LYS A 18 6.69 24.52 -14.06
C LYS A 18 7.93 23.65 -13.84
N ASN A 19 8.28 23.26 -12.61
CA ASN A 19 9.43 22.40 -12.33
C ASN A 19 9.14 20.89 -12.45
N ARG A 20 7.87 20.45 -12.46
CA ARG A 20 7.50 19.02 -12.60
C ARG A 20 7.74 18.42 -13.99
N ASP A 21 7.90 19.24 -15.03
CA ASP A 21 8.06 18.75 -16.42
C ASP A 21 9.47 18.19 -16.71
N ARG A 22 10.45 18.33 -15.82
CA ARG A 22 11.85 17.97 -16.11
C ARG A 22 12.17 16.46 -16.04
N ASN A 23 11.32 15.63 -15.41
CA ASN A 23 11.59 14.21 -15.16
C ASN A 23 10.74 13.22 -15.97
N GLY A 24 9.98 13.68 -16.97
CA GLY A 24 9.19 12.79 -17.83
C GLY A 24 7.93 12.23 -17.15
N ASP A 25 7.36 12.94 -16.18
CA ASP A 25 6.07 12.57 -15.60
C ASP A 25 5.00 12.41 -16.69
N TYR A 26 4.02 11.53 -16.49
CA TYR A 26 2.91 11.35 -17.42
C TYR A 26 1.56 11.29 -16.69
N GLN A 27 0.49 11.56 -17.43
CA GLN A 27 -0.87 11.44 -16.93
C GLN A 27 -1.47 10.12 -17.42
N LYS A 28 -2.21 9.46 -16.54
CA LYS A 28 -3.00 8.27 -16.88
C LYS A 28 -4.40 8.42 -16.32
N SER A 29 -5.42 8.22 -17.15
CA SER A 29 -6.81 8.29 -16.70
C SER A 29 -7.09 7.28 -15.59
N ASN A 30 -7.86 7.69 -14.59
CA ASN A 30 -8.32 6.83 -13.50
C ASN A 30 -9.25 5.71 -14.02
N PHE A 31 -9.87 5.89 -15.19
CA PHE A 31 -10.56 4.80 -15.89
C PHE A 31 -9.59 3.67 -16.27
N LEU A 32 -8.44 4.02 -16.89
CA LEU A 32 -7.41 3.05 -17.25
C LEU A 32 -6.70 2.47 -16.03
N ILE A 33 -6.54 3.25 -14.96
CA ILE A 33 -6.00 2.75 -13.68
C ILE A 33 -7.01 1.85 -12.98
N GLY A 34 -8.32 2.09 -13.05
CA GLY A 34 -9.35 1.27 -12.40
C GLY A 34 -9.69 -0.02 -13.16
N ALA A 35 -9.26 -0.14 -14.42
CA ALA A 35 -9.59 -1.29 -15.25
C ALA A 35 -8.97 -2.59 -14.72
N LYS A 36 -9.79 -3.64 -14.57
CA LYS A 36 -9.44 -4.92 -13.91
C LYS A 36 -8.81 -5.92 -14.89
N TYR A 37 -7.75 -5.52 -15.60
CA TYR A 37 -7.08 -6.35 -16.59
C TYR A 37 -5.75 -6.93 -16.05
N LYS A 38 -5.33 -8.05 -16.64
CA LYS A 38 -4.02 -8.67 -16.40
C LYS A 38 -3.02 -8.15 -17.42
N SER A 39 -1.83 -7.78 -16.98
CA SER A 39 -0.72 -7.36 -17.84
C SER A 39 0.63 -7.74 -17.26
N SER A 40 1.67 -7.75 -18.09
CA SER A 40 3.05 -7.90 -17.64
C SER A 40 3.67 -6.56 -17.23
N ILE A 41 4.72 -6.61 -16.42
CA ILE A 41 5.50 -5.42 -16.05
C ILE A 41 6.07 -4.70 -17.29
N GLN A 42 6.49 -5.46 -18.31
CA GLN A 42 7.04 -4.90 -19.55
C GLN A 42 5.97 -4.17 -20.37
N GLU A 43 4.76 -4.75 -20.49
CA GLU A 43 3.61 -4.10 -21.13
C GLU A 43 3.26 -2.79 -20.43
N ASN A 44 3.18 -2.81 -19.09
CA ASN A 44 2.86 -1.63 -18.30
C ASN A 44 3.92 -0.52 -18.46
N LYS A 45 5.21 -0.87 -18.46
CA LYS A 45 6.31 0.08 -18.71
C LYS A 45 6.25 0.67 -20.11
N ILE A 46 5.98 -0.14 -21.14
CA ILE A 46 5.84 0.35 -22.52
C ILE A 46 4.68 1.36 -22.62
N ILE A 47 3.53 1.08 -21.99
CA ILE A 47 2.40 2.02 -21.95
C ILE A 47 2.78 3.30 -21.19
N ALA A 48 3.51 3.20 -20.07
CA ALA A 48 4.00 4.37 -19.34
C ALA A 48 4.91 5.26 -20.21
N ILE A 49 5.87 4.66 -20.93
CA ILE A 49 6.73 5.39 -21.87
C ILE A 49 5.89 6.02 -22.99
N ALA A 50 4.92 5.29 -23.53
CA ALA A 50 4.01 5.80 -24.56
C ALA A 50 3.24 7.03 -24.09
N LEU A 51 2.63 6.98 -22.90
CA LEU A 51 1.88 8.11 -22.32
C LEU A 51 2.80 9.31 -22.02
N SER A 52 4.04 9.06 -21.59
CA SER A 52 5.04 10.13 -21.44
C SER A 52 5.38 10.80 -22.77
N LYS A 53 5.56 10.03 -23.84
CA LYS A 53 5.79 10.57 -25.20
C LYS A 53 4.58 11.37 -25.68
N ILE A 54 3.36 10.88 -25.42
CA ILE A 54 2.12 11.61 -25.75
C ILE A 54 2.07 12.97 -25.05
N ARG A 55 2.38 13.01 -23.74
CA ARG A 55 2.44 14.28 -23.00
C ARG A 55 3.50 15.23 -23.57
N GLN A 56 4.64 14.70 -24.01
CA GLN A 56 5.71 15.48 -24.64
C GLN A 56 5.41 15.87 -26.10
N LYS A 57 4.23 15.50 -26.63
CA LYS A 57 3.84 15.70 -28.04
C LYS A 57 4.78 15.00 -29.04
N ASP A 58 5.44 13.92 -28.61
CA ASP A 58 6.32 13.08 -29.42
C ASP A 58 5.55 11.84 -29.91
N TYR A 59 4.62 12.08 -30.83
CA TYR A 59 3.81 11.04 -31.47
C TYR A 59 3.36 11.48 -32.87
N GLU A 60 2.88 10.53 -33.65
CA GLU A 60 2.27 10.78 -34.96
C GLU A 60 0.76 10.54 -34.89
N ILE A 61 0.02 11.17 -35.79
CA ILE A 61 -1.42 10.94 -35.94
C ILE A 61 -1.65 10.25 -37.29
N ASP A 62 -2.34 9.12 -37.26
CA ASP A 62 -2.75 8.37 -38.44
C ASP A 62 -4.25 8.12 -38.38
N GLN A 63 -5.00 8.78 -39.24
CA GLN A 63 -6.47 8.71 -39.29
C GLN A 63 -7.12 8.97 -37.91
N GLY A 64 -6.66 10.01 -37.21
CA GLY A 64 -7.16 10.38 -35.88
C GLY A 64 -6.59 9.55 -34.72
N SER A 65 -5.93 8.42 -34.98
CA SER A 65 -5.32 7.61 -33.93
C SER A 65 -3.88 8.05 -33.62
N ILE A 66 -3.52 8.05 -32.34
CA ILE A 66 -2.16 8.36 -31.90
C ILE A 66 -1.24 7.14 -32.10
N ILE A 67 -0.09 7.35 -32.76
CA ILE A 67 0.98 6.38 -32.96
C ILE A 67 2.24 6.81 -32.21
N CYS A 68 2.67 5.98 -31.27
CA CYS A 68 3.97 6.14 -30.61
C CYS A 68 5.01 5.24 -31.28
N LYS A 69 6.17 5.82 -31.64
CA LYS A 69 7.32 5.10 -32.19
C LYS A 69 8.44 4.98 -31.16
N PHE A 70 9.08 3.82 -31.12
CA PHE A 70 10.16 3.52 -30.21
C PHE A 70 11.31 2.87 -30.96
N LYS A 71 12.55 3.28 -30.68
CA LYS A 71 13.72 2.52 -31.11
C LYS A 71 13.81 1.27 -30.22
N ALA A 72 13.99 0.11 -30.84
CA ALA A 72 14.05 -1.16 -30.13
C ALA A 72 15.21 -1.24 -29.13
N LYS A 73 16.33 -0.57 -29.44
CA LYS A 73 17.49 -0.44 -28.55
C LYS A 73 17.14 0.31 -27.27
N ASP A 74 16.44 1.43 -27.39
CA ASP A 74 16.05 2.27 -26.26
C ASP A 74 15.02 1.54 -25.36
N LEU A 75 14.05 0.85 -25.97
CA LEU A 75 13.13 -0.01 -25.21
C LEU A 75 13.83 -1.15 -24.49
N LYS A 76 14.84 -1.77 -25.11
CA LYS A 76 15.60 -2.85 -24.46
C LYS A 76 16.24 -2.35 -23.16
N ILE A 77 16.85 -1.16 -23.20
CA ILE A 77 17.48 -0.51 -22.03
C ILE A 77 16.42 -0.16 -20.99
N ALA A 78 15.35 0.54 -21.40
CA ALA A 78 14.29 1.00 -20.48
C ALA A 78 13.54 -0.15 -19.78
N LEU A 79 13.50 -1.33 -20.41
CA LEU A 79 12.86 -2.53 -19.86
C LEU A 79 13.80 -3.39 -19.01
N GLY A 80 15.07 -2.99 -18.81
CA GLY A 80 16.05 -3.71 -17.99
C GLY A 80 16.47 -5.06 -18.58
N ALA A 81 16.48 -5.19 -19.91
CA ALA A 81 16.88 -6.41 -20.58
C ALA A 81 18.38 -6.37 -20.94
N GLU A 82 19.22 -7.00 -20.10
CA GLU A 82 20.68 -7.04 -20.27
C GLU A 82 21.14 -8.03 -21.38
N ASP A 83 20.36 -9.08 -21.64
CA ASP A 83 20.80 -10.17 -22.52
C ASP A 83 20.89 -9.82 -24.00
N ASN A 84 21.84 -10.43 -24.71
CA ASN A 84 21.94 -10.49 -26.17
C ASN A 84 20.77 -11.21 -26.87
N HIS A 85 19.72 -11.57 -26.12
CA HIS A 85 18.52 -12.20 -26.66
C HIS A 85 17.76 -11.25 -27.61
N SER A 86 17.18 -11.85 -28.65
CA SER A 86 16.42 -11.12 -29.67
C SER A 86 15.23 -10.38 -29.06
N ILE A 87 15.37 -9.06 -28.88
CA ILE A 87 14.32 -8.12 -28.45
C ILE A 87 13.03 -8.29 -29.27
N TYR A 88 13.18 -8.71 -30.53
CA TYR A 88 12.07 -9.02 -31.42
C TYR A 88 11.10 -10.06 -30.84
N LYS A 89 11.58 -11.22 -30.34
CA LYS A 89 10.68 -12.26 -29.79
C LYS A 89 9.92 -11.75 -28.56
N LYS A 90 10.57 -10.93 -27.73
CA LYS A 90 9.92 -10.30 -26.57
C LYS A 90 8.84 -9.31 -27.01
N LEU A 91 9.16 -8.43 -27.97
CA LEU A 91 8.21 -7.46 -28.52
C LEU A 91 7.05 -8.13 -29.27
N ASP A 92 7.26 -9.24 -29.98
CA ASP A 92 6.19 -10.00 -30.62
C ASP A 92 5.16 -10.51 -29.60
N ARG A 93 5.64 -11.14 -28.52
CA ARG A 93 4.76 -11.60 -27.43
C ARG A 93 4.01 -10.44 -26.76
N ILE A 94 4.72 -9.36 -26.45
CA ILE A 94 4.12 -8.15 -25.86
C ILE A 94 3.05 -7.56 -26.79
N SER A 95 3.31 -7.52 -28.10
CA SER A 95 2.39 -6.97 -29.10
C SER A 95 1.04 -7.69 -29.08
N LYS A 96 1.06 -9.03 -29.07
CA LYS A 96 -0.15 -9.87 -29.00
C LYS A 96 -0.98 -9.58 -27.74
N ASN A 97 -0.31 -9.42 -26.61
CA ASN A 97 -0.99 -9.13 -25.35
C ASN A 97 -1.55 -7.70 -25.30
N LEU A 98 -0.80 -6.71 -25.79
CA LEU A 98 -1.25 -5.31 -25.83
C LEU A 98 -2.52 -5.15 -26.67
N THR A 99 -2.60 -5.81 -27.83
CA THR A 99 -3.76 -5.70 -28.74
C THR A 99 -4.99 -6.44 -28.22
N ASN A 100 -4.81 -7.49 -27.41
CA ASN A 100 -5.92 -8.25 -26.83
C ASN A 100 -6.53 -7.60 -25.58
N ARG A 101 -6.05 -6.41 -25.20
CA ARG A 101 -6.51 -5.73 -23.99
C ARG A 101 -7.66 -4.78 -24.32
N SER A 102 -8.85 -5.16 -23.90
CA SER A 102 -10.01 -4.28 -23.81
C SER A 102 -10.19 -3.73 -22.39
N VAL A 103 -10.66 -2.50 -22.31
CA VAL A 103 -11.16 -1.86 -21.08
C VAL A 103 -12.58 -1.41 -21.35
N GLY A 104 -13.41 -1.31 -20.34
CA GLY A 104 -14.81 -1.00 -20.57
C GLY A 104 -15.62 -0.93 -19.30
N TRP A 105 -16.89 -0.59 -19.48
CA TRP A 105 -17.90 -0.58 -18.44
C TRP A 105 -19.21 -1.14 -19.01
N THR A 106 -20.13 -1.42 -18.11
CA THR A 106 -21.47 -1.88 -18.45
C THR A 106 -22.42 -1.36 -17.39
N ASP A 107 -23.56 -0.85 -17.83
CA ASP A 107 -24.70 -0.46 -17.01
C ASP A 107 -25.93 -1.30 -17.40
N PRO A 108 -26.23 -2.37 -16.64
CA PRO A 108 -27.38 -3.21 -16.87
C PRO A 108 -28.70 -2.50 -16.60
N LYS A 109 -28.72 -1.42 -15.80
CA LYS A 109 -29.95 -0.67 -15.54
C LYS A 109 -30.44 0.02 -16.80
N SER A 110 -29.52 0.55 -17.60
CA SER A 110 -29.82 1.13 -18.91
C SER A 110 -29.56 0.18 -20.09
N ASN A 111 -29.18 -1.07 -19.81
CA ASN A 111 -28.76 -2.08 -20.78
C ASN A 111 -27.68 -1.58 -21.76
N LYS A 112 -26.74 -0.78 -21.26
CA LYS A 112 -25.62 -0.21 -22.02
C LYS A 112 -24.32 -0.92 -21.66
N PHE A 113 -23.48 -1.14 -22.66
CA PHE A 113 -22.11 -1.56 -22.44
C PHE A 113 -21.21 -0.83 -23.43
N ASP A 114 -19.98 -0.60 -23.00
CA ASP A 114 -18.96 0.02 -23.85
C ASP A 114 -17.60 -0.59 -23.52
N TYR A 115 -17.00 -1.23 -24.51
CA TYR A 115 -15.70 -1.88 -24.39
C TYR A 115 -14.83 -1.44 -25.55
N ILE A 116 -13.63 -1.03 -25.19
CA ILE A 116 -12.69 -0.42 -26.10
C ILE A 116 -11.33 -1.11 -25.97
N ALA A 117 -10.80 -1.58 -27.10
CA ALA A 117 -9.42 -2.03 -27.17
C ALA A 117 -8.49 -0.85 -26.88
N VAL A 118 -7.48 -1.01 -26.03
CA VAL A 118 -6.57 0.10 -25.69
C VAL A 118 -5.59 0.39 -26.84
N VAL A 119 -5.03 -0.69 -27.39
CA VAL A 119 -4.09 -0.66 -28.50
C VAL A 119 -4.74 -1.39 -29.67
N THR A 120 -4.93 -0.70 -30.79
CA THR A 120 -5.52 -1.28 -32.00
C THR A 120 -4.46 -1.97 -32.86
N ARG A 121 -3.21 -1.53 -32.78
CA ARG A 121 -2.09 -2.13 -33.52
C ARG A 121 -0.77 -1.98 -32.77
N ALA A 122 -0.01 -3.06 -32.72
CA ALA A 122 1.41 -3.04 -32.35
C ALA A 122 2.21 -3.68 -33.47
N SER A 123 3.29 -3.03 -33.92
CA SER A 123 4.13 -3.54 -35.01
C SER A 123 5.61 -3.28 -34.78
N TYR A 124 6.44 -4.14 -35.34
CA TYR A 124 7.89 -4.00 -35.31
C TYR A 124 8.42 -4.10 -36.73
N GLU A 125 9.25 -3.13 -37.13
CA GLU A 125 9.86 -3.11 -38.44
C GLU A 125 11.19 -2.36 -38.37
N ASN A 126 12.25 -2.93 -38.94
CA ASN A 126 13.56 -2.29 -39.10
C ASN A 126 14.10 -1.62 -37.81
N GLY A 127 13.97 -2.29 -36.66
CA GLY A 127 14.44 -1.77 -35.37
C GLY A 127 13.53 -0.72 -34.73
N THR A 128 12.36 -0.46 -35.31
CA THR A 128 11.35 0.47 -34.79
C THR A 128 10.12 -0.31 -34.36
N PHE A 129 9.75 -0.16 -33.09
CA PHE A 129 8.50 -0.64 -32.54
C PHE A 129 7.45 0.48 -32.58
N ARG A 130 6.20 0.17 -32.92
CA ARG A 130 5.12 1.14 -33.06
C ARG A 130 3.87 0.64 -32.32
N ILE A 131 3.23 1.52 -31.58
CA ILE A 131 1.93 1.28 -30.93
C ILE A 131 0.94 2.32 -31.45
N LYS A 132 -0.17 1.86 -32.02
CA LYS A 132 -1.34 2.65 -32.39
C LYS A 132 -2.40 2.49 -31.30
N PHE A 133 -2.72 3.58 -30.62
CA PHE A 133 -3.83 3.60 -29.67
C PHE A 133 -5.17 3.65 -30.39
N ASN A 134 -6.22 3.21 -29.71
CA ASN A 134 -7.57 3.40 -30.20
C ASN A 134 -7.94 4.89 -30.20
N GLN A 135 -8.52 5.38 -31.29
CA GLN A 135 -8.96 6.77 -31.43
C GLN A 135 -9.99 7.16 -30.38
N ASP A 136 -10.90 6.26 -30.03
CA ASP A 136 -11.94 6.49 -29.02
C ASP A 136 -11.34 6.63 -27.60
N LEU A 137 -10.05 6.30 -27.40
CA LEU A 137 -9.34 6.56 -26.14
C LEU A 137 -8.58 7.88 -26.12
N GLN A 138 -8.59 8.67 -27.18
CA GLN A 138 -7.77 9.87 -27.30
C GLN A 138 -7.96 10.84 -26.12
N GLU A 139 -9.20 11.06 -25.68
CA GLU A 139 -9.56 11.92 -24.54
C GLU A 139 -9.06 11.38 -23.18
N TYR A 140 -8.74 10.09 -23.11
CA TYR A 140 -8.24 9.41 -21.90
C TYR A 140 -6.72 9.27 -21.87
N ILE A 141 -6.02 9.64 -22.95
CA ILE A 141 -4.56 9.52 -23.08
C ILE A 141 -3.86 10.83 -23.48
N ASP A 142 -4.55 11.77 -24.12
CA ASP A 142 -4.06 13.10 -24.47
C ASP A 142 -5.05 14.19 -24.04
N GLY A 143 -4.52 15.32 -23.54
CA GLY A 143 -5.36 16.46 -23.12
C GLY A 143 -6.33 16.18 -21.98
N ILE A 144 -5.99 15.24 -21.08
CA ILE A 144 -6.89 14.79 -20.01
C ILE A 144 -7.12 15.92 -19.01
N ARG A 145 -8.38 16.37 -18.88
CA ARG A 145 -8.74 17.53 -18.03
C ARG A 145 -9.16 17.15 -16.61
N GLY A 146 -9.57 15.91 -16.38
CA GLY A 146 -10.05 15.46 -15.06
C GLY A 146 -9.98 13.95 -14.91
N ASN A 147 -10.18 13.46 -13.67
CA ASN A 147 -10.14 12.03 -13.33
C ASN A 147 -8.88 11.31 -13.86
N TYR A 148 -7.72 11.88 -13.60
CA TYR A 148 -6.43 11.30 -13.96
C TYR A 148 -5.49 11.28 -12.75
N THR A 149 -4.43 10.50 -12.88
CA THR A 149 -3.32 10.46 -11.94
C THR A 149 -2.03 10.82 -12.65
N THR A 150 -1.23 11.69 -12.04
CA THR A 150 0.12 12.00 -12.52
C THR A 150 1.12 11.04 -11.89
N LEU A 151 1.97 10.42 -12.71
CA LEU A 151 2.91 9.38 -12.32
C LEU A 151 4.31 9.72 -12.86
N SER A 152 5.34 9.51 -12.05
CA SER A 152 6.73 9.71 -12.46
C SER A 152 7.23 8.55 -13.31
N LEU A 153 7.58 8.79 -14.58
CA LEU A 153 8.08 7.72 -15.45
C LEU A 153 9.33 7.04 -14.88
N VAL A 154 10.25 7.82 -14.32
CA VAL A 154 11.48 7.30 -13.68
C VAL A 154 11.14 6.29 -12.59
N THR A 155 10.22 6.64 -11.70
CA THR A 155 9.75 5.74 -10.64
C THR A 155 9.07 4.49 -11.23
N MET A 156 8.20 4.68 -12.22
CA MET A 156 7.45 3.60 -12.85
C MET A 156 8.35 2.58 -13.57
N LEU A 157 9.47 3.03 -14.15
CA LEU A 157 10.45 2.16 -14.79
C LEU A 157 11.34 1.38 -13.80
N GLN A 158 11.45 1.82 -12.55
CA GLN A 158 12.25 1.13 -11.51
C GLN A 158 11.54 -0.12 -10.94
N PHE A 159 10.21 -0.18 -10.96
CA PHE A 159 9.47 -1.35 -10.47
C PHE A 159 9.88 -2.64 -11.17
N LYS A 160 10.18 -3.67 -10.39
CA LYS A 160 10.52 -5.01 -10.87
C LYS A 160 9.32 -5.95 -10.80
N ASN A 161 8.43 -5.76 -9.84
CA ASN A 161 7.23 -6.57 -9.67
C ASN A 161 5.98 -5.87 -10.22
N VAL A 162 5.18 -6.61 -10.98
CA VAL A 162 3.94 -6.11 -11.61
C VAL A 162 2.88 -5.69 -10.58
N TYR A 163 2.82 -6.39 -9.44
CA TYR A 163 1.88 -6.11 -8.36
C TYR A 163 2.25 -4.83 -7.62
N SER A 164 3.54 -4.56 -7.42
CA SER A 164 4.02 -3.29 -6.84
C SER A 164 3.67 -2.12 -7.72
N PHE A 165 3.98 -2.23 -9.02
CA PHE A 165 3.60 -1.23 -10.03
C PHE A 165 2.10 -0.96 -9.98
N ARG A 166 1.31 -2.03 -9.92
CA ARG A 166 -0.14 -1.94 -9.98
C ARG A 166 -0.75 -1.35 -8.70
N LEU A 167 -0.28 -1.79 -7.54
CA LEU A 167 -0.72 -1.26 -6.25
C LEU A 167 -0.37 0.22 -6.12
N TYR A 168 0.83 0.63 -6.56
CA TYR A 168 1.24 2.02 -6.57
C TYR A 168 0.30 2.90 -7.39
N GLU A 169 -0.03 2.51 -8.63
CA GLU A 169 -0.97 3.27 -9.46
C GLU A 169 -2.35 3.41 -8.78
N ILE A 170 -2.86 2.31 -8.23
CA ILE A 170 -4.16 2.26 -7.56
C ILE A 170 -4.16 3.19 -6.33
N LEU A 171 -3.17 3.08 -5.45
CA LEU A 171 -3.08 3.92 -4.26
C LEU A 171 -2.89 5.39 -4.63
N ARG A 172 -2.00 5.71 -5.58
CA ARG A 172 -1.76 7.08 -6.03
C ARG A 172 -3.02 7.71 -6.63
N SER A 173 -3.81 6.93 -7.37
CA SER A 173 -5.08 7.40 -7.93
C SER A 173 -6.18 7.69 -6.90
N LYS A 174 -6.03 7.21 -5.67
CA LYS A 174 -6.96 7.43 -4.56
C LYS A 174 -6.41 8.38 -3.49
N ALA A 175 -5.10 8.64 -3.49
CA ALA A 175 -4.43 9.59 -2.61
C ALA A 175 -4.54 11.03 -3.15
N TYR A 176 -5.77 11.53 -3.23
CA TYR A 176 -6.06 12.92 -3.59
C TYR A 176 -7.08 13.52 -2.62
N TYR A 177 -6.89 14.79 -2.26
CA TYR A 177 -7.90 15.53 -1.50
C TYR A 177 -8.98 16.07 -2.44
N ARG A 178 -10.21 16.18 -1.92
CA ARG A 178 -11.26 16.89 -2.65
C ARG A 178 -10.87 18.36 -2.79
N LYS A 179 -11.30 18.99 -3.88
CA LYS A 179 -11.04 20.41 -4.11
C LYS A 179 -11.53 21.23 -2.91
N GLY A 180 -10.61 21.93 -2.24
CA GLY A 180 -10.88 22.74 -1.05
C GLY A 180 -10.57 22.07 0.30
N GLU A 181 -10.20 20.79 0.32
CA GLU A 181 -9.64 20.13 1.50
C GLU A 181 -8.11 20.18 1.43
N GLU A 182 -7.48 20.97 2.30
CA GLU A 182 -6.04 20.90 2.54
C GLU A 182 -5.81 20.26 3.89
N ARG A 183 -5.09 19.13 3.91
CA ARG A 183 -4.56 18.57 5.15
C ARG A 183 -3.04 18.65 5.10
N ALA A 184 -2.45 19.05 6.22
CA ALA A 184 -1.01 19.25 6.34
C ALA A 184 -0.22 17.94 6.31
N ASP A 185 -0.86 16.79 6.56
CA ASP A 185 -0.20 15.51 6.83
C ASP A 185 -0.02 14.60 5.60
N GLU A 186 -0.58 14.97 4.43
CA GLU A 186 -0.61 14.14 3.20
C GLU A 186 -0.94 12.66 3.45
N PHE A 187 -1.79 12.41 4.45
CA PHE A 187 -2.16 11.10 4.93
C PHE A 187 -3.53 10.67 4.40
N PHE A 188 -3.63 9.42 3.95
CA PHE A 188 -4.82 8.84 3.33
C PHE A 188 -5.08 7.43 3.88
N GLU A 189 -6.33 7.17 4.25
CA GLU A 189 -6.80 5.82 4.56
C GLU A 189 -7.62 5.28 3.39
N ILE A 190 -7.16 4.19 2.77
CA ILE A 190 -7.77 3.62 1.56
C ILE A 190 -8.16 2.17 1.85
N THR A 191 -9.46 1.88 1.81
CA THR A 191 -10.00 0.53 2.05
C THR A 191 -10.37 -0.16 0.74
N PHE A 192 -10.04 -1.45 0.63
CA PHE A 192 -10.49 -2.35 -0.44
C PHE A 192 -11.07 -3.64 0.11
N GLN A 193 -12.07 -4.19 -0.60
CA GLN A 193 -12.42 -5.61 -0.45
C GLN A 193 -11.30 -6.48 -1.02
N LEU A 194 -11.03 -7.62 -0.39
CA LEU A 194 -9.91 -8.50 -0.79
C LEU A 194 -10.06 -9.00 -2.24
N SER A 195 -11.27 -9.38 -2.63
CA SER A 195 -11.57 -9.88 -3.97
C SER A 195 -11.56 -8.78 -5.04
N GLU A 196 -12.03 -7.57 -4.70
CA GLU A 196 -11.88 -6.41 -5.58
C GLU A 196 -10.40 -6.13 -5.87
N LEU A 197 -9.56 -6.13 -4.82
CA LEU A 197 -8.13 -5.87 -4.96
C LEU A 197 -7.46 -6.93 -5.83
N ARG A 198 -7.82 -8.21 -5.72
CA ARG A 198 -7.29 -9.29 -6.57
C ARG A 198 -7.56 -9.05 -8.06
N LEU A 199 -8.75 -8.56 -8.40
CA LEU A 199 -9.12 -8.19 -9.77
C LEU A 199 -8.38 -6.93 -10.24
N LEU A 200 -8.32 -5.89 -9.39
CA LEU A 200 -7.60 -4.65 -9.70
C LEU A 200 -6.11 -4.89 -9.93
N MET A 201 -5.50 -5.79 -9.16
CA MET A 201 -4.10 -6.18 -9.27
C MET A 201 -3.82 -7.14 -10.44
N GLY A 202 -4.86 -7.56 -11.18
CA GLY A 202 -4.73 -8.44 -12.35
C GLY A 202 -4.31 -9.87 -11.99
N ILE A 203 -4.48 -10.29 -10.74
CA ILE A 203 -4.21 -11.67 -10.28
C ILE A 203 -5.29 -12.60 -10.80
N VAL A 204 -6.52 -12.10 -10.79
CA VAL A 204 -7.68 -12.73 -11.41
C VAL A 204 -8.05 -11.91 -12.63
N ASN A 205 -8.11 -12.56 -13.79
CA ASN A 205 -8.47 -11.91 -15.04
C ASN A 205 -9.98 -11.63 -15.12
N ALA A 206 -10.38 -10.35 -15.05
CA ALA A 206 -11.79 -9.96 -15.14
C ALA A 206 -12.41 -10.16 -16.54
N ASN A 207 -11.60 -10.42 -17.57
CA ASN A 207 -12.08 -10.63 -18.94
C ASN A 207 -12.53 -12.08 -19.20
N LEU A 208 -12.34 -13.00 -18.24
CA LEU A 208 -12.88 -14.36 -18.35
C LEU A 208 -14.40 -14.32 -18.25
N ASP A 209 -15.12 -15.01 -19.14
CA ASP A 209 -16.58 -14.97 -19.17
C ASP A 209 -17.23 -15.37 -17.83
N SER A 210 -16.67 -16.36 -17.13
CA SER A 210 -17.16 -16.77 -15.81
C SER A 210 -17.07 -15.66 -14.76
N VAL A 211 -16.03 -14.81 -14.84
CA VAL A 211 -15.79 -13.70 -13.92
C VAL A 211 -16.59 -12.48 -14.37
N ARG A 212 -16.49 -12.15 -15.66
CA ARG A 212 -17.12 -11.00 -16.30
C ARG A 212 -18.63 -11.04 -16.11
N ASN A 213 -19.29 -12.15 -16.40
CA ASN A 213 -20.75 -12.25 -16.30
C ASN A 213 -21.23 -11.93 -14.87
N ILE A 214 -20.52 -12.39 -13.83
CA ILE A 214 -20.85 -12.10 -12.43
C ILE A 214 -20.66 -10.62 -12.10
N LEU A 215 -19.55 -10.01 -12.55
CA LEU A 215 -19.32 -8.58 -12.34
C LEU A 215 -20.39 -7.72 -13.03
N LEU A 216 -21.00 -8.25 -14.09
CA LEU A 216 -22.02 -7.58 -14.89
C LEU A 216 -23.45 -7.76 -14.37
N GLU A 217 -23.72 -8.64 -13.41
CA GLU A 217 -25.07 -8.81 -12.86
C GLU A 217 -25.51 -7.59 -12.03
N ASN A 218 -24.59 -6.97 -11.28
CA ASN A 218 -24.85 -5.72 -10.56
C ASN A 218 -23.64 -4.77 -10.57
N PRO A 219 -23.41 -4.00 -11.64
CA PRO A 219 -22.25 -3.13 -11.79
C PRO A 219 -22.14 -1.99 -10.78
N ALA A 220 -23.27 -1.58 -10.18
CA ALA A 220 -23.24 -0.61 -9.08
C ALA A 220 -22.63 -1.22 -7.81
N TYR A 221 -22.86 -2.51 -7.56
CA TYR A 221 -22.35 -3.26 -6.41
C TYR A 221 -21.95 -4.67 -6.83
N PRO A 222 -20.83 -4.84 -7.55
CA PRO A 222 -20.46 -6.15 -8.09
C PRO A 222 -20.12 -7.13 -6.96
N ASP A 223 -20.55 -8.37 -7.10
CA ASP A 223 -20.16 -9.44 -6.19
C ASP A 223 -18.74 -9.93 -6.54
N TYR A 224 -17.74 -9.22 -6.03
CA TYR A 224 -16.34 -9.53 -6.28
C TYR A 224 -15.93 -10.89 -5.72
N ASP A 225 -16.52 -11.33 -4.60
CA ASP A 225 -16.19 -12.61 -3.99
C ASP A 225 -16.62 -13.76 -4.89
N ARG A 226 -17.87 -13.72 -5.39
CA ARG A 226 -18.37 -14.73 -6.33
C ARG A 226 -17.63 -14.69 -7.66
N ALA A 227 -17.29 -13.49 -8.15
CA ALA A 227 -16.51 -13.33 -9.38
C ALA A 227 -15.12 -13.98 -9.29
N VAL A 228 -14.41 -13.77 -8.17
CA VAL A 228 -13.10 -14.37 -7.92
C VAL A 228 -13.22 -15.89 -7.72
N GLU A 229 -14.26 -16.37 -7.06
CA GLU A 229 -14.51 -17.79 -6.85
C GLU A 229 -14.77 -18.54 -8.17
N ALA A 230 -15.53 -17.94 -9.09
CA ALA A 230 -15.83 -18.50 -10.41
C ALA A 230 -14.64 -18.49 -11.38
N SER A 231 -13.54 -17.83 -11.04
CA SER A 231 -12.33 -17.87 -11.86
C SER A 231 -11.65 -19.23 -11.76
N PRO A 232 -11.24 -19.85 -12.89
CA PRO A 232 -10.35 -21.01 -12.89
C PRO A 232 -8.93 -20.64 -12.42
N GLU A 233 -8.55 -19.36 -12.45
CA GLU A 233 -7.26 -18.90 -11.96
C GLU A 233 -7.24 -18.87 -10.43
N LYS A 234 -6.47 -19.76 -9.79
CA LYS A 234 -6.34 -19.85 -8.32
C LYS A 234 -5.02 -19.32 -7.77
N MET A 235 -4.32 -18.49 -8.54
CA MET A 235 -3.06 -17.87 -8.10
C MET A 235 -3.29 -17.05 -6.83
N TYR A 236 -2.54 -17.36 -5.77
CA TYR A 236 -2.63 -16.69 -4.47
C TYR A 236 -4.07 -16.68 -3.90
N ALA A 237 -4.80 -17.79 -4.09
CA ALA A 237 -6.15 -17.95 -3.56
C ALA A 237 -6.16 -17.94 -2.01
N ASP A 238 -5.12 -18.49 -1.38
CA ASP A 238 -4.92 -18.38 0.06
C ASP A 238 -4.47 -16.97 0.47
N TRP A 239 -4.93 -16.52 1.64
CA TRP A 239 -4.56 -15.21 2.18
C TRP A 239 -3.08 -15.11 2.53
N GLY A 240 -2.48 -16.17 3.09
CA GLY A 240 -1.07 -16.19 3.46
C GLY A 240 -0.17 -16.00 2.24
N ASP A 241 -0.47 -16.70 1.15
CA ASP A 241 0.27 -16.57 -0.11
C ASP A 241 0.07 -15.20 -0.75
N PHE A 242 -1.17 -14.71 -0.82
CA PHE A 242 -1.47 -13.37 -1.31
C PHE A 242 -0.74 -12.29 -0.50
N LYS A 243 -0.74 -12.41 0.83
CA LYS A 243 -0.02 -11.49 1.70
C LYS A 243 1.49 -11.52 1.40
N ARG A 244 2.11 -12.70 1.44
CA ARG A 244 3.57 -12.86 1.34
C ARG A 244 4.12 -12.51 -0.04
N HIS A 245 3.44 -12.91 -1.11
CA HIS A 245 3.96 -12.82 -2.47
C HIS A 245 3.45 -11.62 -3.26
N VAL A 246 2.35 -11.02 -2.82
CA VAL A 246 1.74 -9.87 -3.50
C VAL A 246 1.86 -8.63 -2.63
N ILE A 247 1.20 -8.59 -1.48
CA ILE A 247 1.05 -7.35 -0.70
C ILE A 247 2.36 -6.95 -0.01
N ASP A 248 3.01 -7.86 0.70
CA ASP A 248 4.27 -7.57 1.40
C ASP A 248 5.38 -7.16 0.42
N VAL A 249 5.47 -7.85 -0.72
CA VAL A 249 6.42 -7.51 -1.79
C VAL A 249 6.11 -6.14 -2.37
N ALA A 250 4.84 -5.87 -2.67
CA ALA A 250 4.40 -4.60 -3.23
C ALA A 250 4.69 -3.42 -2.31
N VAL A 251 4.26 -3.51 -1.05
CA VAL A 251 4.46 -2.46 -0.05
C VAL A 251 5.95 -2.22 0.20
N LYS A 252 6.75 -3.28 0.35
CA LYS A 252 8.21 -3.16 0.53
C LYS A 252 8.87 -2.45 -0.66
N GLU A 253 8.49 -2.80 -1.89
CA GLU A 253 9.06 -2.16 -3.08
C GLU A 253 8.62 -0.69 -3.18
N ILE A 254 7.34 -0.39 -2.99
CA ILE A 254 6.79 0.99 -3.03
C ILE A 254 7.52 1.90 -2.03
N ASN A 255 7.64 1.46 -0.78
CA ASN A 255 8.29 2.24 0.29
C ASN A 255 9.78 2.47 0.03
N LYS A 256 10.41 1.61 -0.77
CA LYS A 256 11.82 1.70 -1.10
C LYS A 256 12.10 2.69 -2.23
N ILE A 257 11.27 2.72 -3.27
CA ILE A 257 11.61 3.40 -4.54
C ILE A 257 10.72 4.58 -4.89
N THR A 258 9.66 4.85 -4.12
CA THR A 258 8.71 5.92 -4.44
C THR A 258 8.70 7.02 -3.39
N ASP A 259 8.01 8.12 -3.71
CA ASP A 259 7.68 9.22 -2.81
C ASP A 259 6.56 8.88 -1.81
N MET A 260 6.12 7.62 -1.76
CA MET A 260 4.99 7.15 -0.96
C MET A 260 5.47 6.22 0.16
N ALA A 261 5.01 6.47 1.39
CA ALA A 261 5.05 5.52 2.49
C ALA A 261 3.69 4.83 2.62
N VAL A 262 3.70 3.51 2.68
CA VAL A 262 2.51 2.66 2.71
C VAL A 262 2.64 1.66 3.83
N GLU A 263 1.60 1.58 4.66
CA GLU A 263 1.35 0.49 5.58
C GLU A 263 -0.04 -0.10 5.31
N TYR A 264 -0.30 -1.31 5.81
CA TYR A 264 -1.62 -1.90 5.66
C TYR A 264 -2.03 -2.78 6.83
N LYS A 265 -3.34 -2.87 7.07
CA LYS A 265 -3.95 -3.76 8.08
C LYS A 265 -5.06 -4.61 7.45
N PRO A 266 -5.11 -5.93 7.75
CA PRO A 266 -6.18 -6.80 7.30
C PRO A 266 -7.47 -6.57 8.09
N LYS A 267 -8.59 -6.43 7.39
CA LYS A 267 -9.93 -6.46 7.97
C LYS A 267 -10.37 -7.92 8.12
N LYS A 268 -10.62 -8.35 9.35
CA LYS A 268 -11.05 -9.71 9.70
C LYS A 268 -12.48 -9.71 10.18
N GLY A 269 -13.24 -10.73 9.83
CA GLY A 269 -14.63 -10.87 10.21
C GLY A 269 -15.13 -12.31 10.13
N GLY A 270 -16.33 -12.54 10.66
CA GLY A 270 -17.01 -13.83 10.64
C GLY A 270 -16.37 -14.92 11.52
N LYS A 271 -16.99 -16.11 11.50
CA LYS A 271 -16.52 -17.28 12.25
C LYS A 271 -15.18 -17.75 11.68
N GLY A 272 -14.12 -17.71 12.49
CA GLY A 272 -12.75 -18.06 12.07
C GLY A 272 -11.86 -16.87 11.68
N GLY A 273 -12.38 -15.63 11.72
CA GLY A 273 -11.56 -14.42 11.53
C GLY A 273 -10.95 -14.30 10.13
N ARG A 274 -11.71 -14.72 9.09
CA ARG A 274 -11.29 -14.63 7.69
C ARG A 274 -11.03 -13.17 7.32
N VAL A 275 -9.95 -12.95 6.58
CA VAL A 275 -9.65 -11.63 6.01
C VAL A 275 -10.58 -11.38 4.83
N TYR A 276 -11.37 -10.30 4.91
CA TYR A 276 -12.31 -9.91 3.85
C TYR A 276 -11.92 -8.60 3.16
N GLY A 277 -10.97 -7.84 3.72
CA GLY A 277 -10.52 -6.58 3.14
C GLY A 277 -9.18 -6.12 3.69
N LEU A 278 -8.65 -5.04 3.11
CA LEU A 278 -7.42 -4.39 3.52
C LEU A 278 -7.65 -2.89 3.66
N ILE A 279 -7.06 -2.32 4.70
CA ILE A 279 -6.95 -0.87 4.91
C ILE A 279 -5.50 -0.52 4.65
N PHE A 280 -5.25 0.35 3.67
CA PHE A 280 -3.94 0.94 3.40
C PHE A 280 -3.86 2.32 4.02
N TYR A 281 -2.78 2.58 4.74
CA TYR A 281 -2.41 3.89 5.24
C TYR A 281 -1.30 4.42 4.35
N VAL A 282 -1.57 5.51 3.65
CA VAL A 282 -0.69 6.07 2.64
C VAL A 282 -0.31 7.48 3.05
N GLN A 283 0.99 7.75 3.11
CA GLN A 283 1.54 9.08 3.31
C GLN A 283 2.37 9.46 2.08
N LEU A 284 2.09 10.62 1.48
CA LEU A 284 2.91 11.17 0.40
C LEU A 284 4.00 12.06 1.00
N HIS A 285 5.19 12.02 0.42
CA HIS A 285 6.32 12.85 0.82
C HIS A 285 6.68 13.77 -0.35
N LYS A 286 6.51 15.08 -0.16
CA LYS A 286 6.88 16.09 -1.17
C LYS A 286 8.36 16.06 -1.57
N ASP A 287 9.24 15.62 -0.66
CA ASP A 287 10.70 15.74 -0.80
C ASP A 287 11.45 14.43 -1.09
N LYS A 288 10.77 13.27 -1.18
CA LYS A 288 11.40 12.01 -1.60
C LYS A 288 11.53 11.93 -3.13
N HIS A 289 12.23 12.89 -3.72
CA HIS A 289 12.84 12.67 -5.02
C HIS A 289 14.08 11.80 -4.79
N LEU A 290 13.94 10.48 -4.85
CA LEU A 290 15.09 9.59 -4.84
C LEU A 290 15.97 9.91 -6.05
N ASN A 291 17.21 10.29 -5.75
CA ASN A 291 18.29 10.58 -6.70
C ASN A 291 18.26 9.61 -7.89
N ALA A 292 17.82 10.09 -9.04
CA ALA A 292 18.14 9.47 -10.32
C ALA A 292 19.62 9.76 -10.59
N GLY A 293 20.50 9.03 -9.90
CA GLY A 293 21.89 8.90 -10.29
C GLY A 293 21.92 8.42 -11.74
N PHE A 294 22.53 9.22 -12.59
CA PHE A 294 22.74 8.97 -14.01
C PHE A 294 23.23 7.53 -14.23
N ILE A 295 22.73 6.90 -15.28
CA ILE A 295 23.33 5.69 -15.85
C ILE A 295 24.69 6.10 -16.41
N GLN A 296 25.72 6.06 -15.59
CA GLN A 296 27.10 5.79 -16.00
C GLN A 296 27.68 4.85 -14.95
N GLY A 297 28.23 3.74 -15.43
CA GLY A 297 28.62 2.62 -14.59
C GLY A 297 29.62 3.01 -13.52
N GLU A 298 29.24 2.75 -12.28
CA GLU A 298 30.19 2.46 -11.21
C GLU A 298 29.45 1.60 -10.18
N GLN A 299 30.04 0.44 -9.89
CA GLN A 299 29.65 -0.38 -8.75
C GLN A 299 30.01 0.39 -7.49
N THR A 300 29.04 0.68 -6.64
CA THR A 300 29.31 0.94 -5.23
C THR A 300 28.40 0.05 -4.40
N GLU A 301 29.05 -0.91 -3.75
CA GLU A 301 28.48 -1.86 -2.83
C GLU A 301 27.84 -1.12 -1.65
N LEU A 302 26.64 -1.55 -1.25
CA LEU A 302 26.02 -1.17 0.02
C LEU A 302 26.20 -2.32 1.01
N PRO A 303 26.50 -2.05 2.29
CA PRO A 303 26.82 -3.10 3.26
C PRO A 303 25.62 -4.01 3.52
N LEU A 304 25.87 -5.31 3.42
CA LEU A 304 25.05 -6.36 4.01
C LEU A 304 25.36 -6.43 5.50
N ASP A 305 24.40 -6.07 6.34
CA ASP A 305 24.33 -6.62 7.70
C ASP A 305 23.23 -7.68 7.75
N VAL A 306 23.72 -8.91 7.90
CA VAL A 306 22.99 -10.15 8.12
C VAL A 306 22.59 -10.20 9.59
N VAL A 307 21.31 -10.44 9.90
CA VAL A 307 20.95 -11.06 11.16
C VAL A 307 19.91 -12.15 10.91
N GLU A 308 20.30 -13.35 11.32
CA GLU A 308 19.67 -14.65 11.10
C GLU A 308 18.30 -14.80 11.77
N ALA A 309 17.46 -15.63 11.15
CA ALA A 309 16.24 -16.16 11.74
C ALA A 309 16.54 -17.27 12.76
N LYS A 310 15.90 -17.25 13.93
CA LYS A 310 15.64 -18.45 14.75
C LYS A 310 14.19 -18.49 15.24
N GLU A 311 13.72 -19.72 15.34
CA GLU A 311 12.32 -20.17 15.33
C GLU A 311 11.53 -19.99 16.64
N VAL A 312 10.22 -20.13 16.46
CA VAL A 312 9.08 -20.01 17.40
C VAL A 312 8.98 -21.17 18.40
N PRO A 313 8.42 -20.93 19.61
CA PRO A 313 7.47 -21.89 20.20
C PRO A 313 6.06 -21.29 20.44
N LYS A 314 5.07 -22.18 20.39
CA LYS A 314 3.63 -21.92 20.30
C LYS A 314 2.98 -21.46 21.63
N LYS A 315 1.81 -20.81 21.48
CA LYS A 315 0.84 -20.25 22.45
C LYS A 315 0.47 -21.15 23.65
N PRO A 316 -0.16 -20.56 24.69
CA PRO A 316 -1.62 -20.73 24.81
C PRO A 316 -2.42 -19.42 25.02
N LYS A 317 -3.72 -19.51 24.74
CA LYS A 317 -4.75 -18.45 24.71
C LYS A 317 -5.15 -17.99 26.13
N LYS A 318 -5.61 -16.74 26.28
CA LYS A 318 -6.89 -16.39 26.96
C LYS A 318 -7.33 -14.95 26.61
N GLN A 319 -8.64 -14.79 26.61
CA GLN A 319 -9.44 -13.60 26.28
C GLN A 319 -9.27 -12.51 27.34
N THR A 320 -9.48 -11.23 26.99
CA THR A 320 -10.59 -10.42 27.54
C THR A 320 -10.69 -9.05 26.87
N THR A 321 -11.93 -8.63 26.72
CA THR A 321 -12.54 -7.41 26.19
C THR A 321 -12.25 -6.18 27.05
N ALA A 322 -12.04 -5.00 26.45
CA ALA A 322 -12.59 -3.70 26.87
C ALA A 322 -12.05 -2.57 25.96
N GLY A 323 -12.90 -1.59 25.64
CA GLY A 323 -12.73 -0.62 24.55
C GLY A 323 -11.50 0.27 24.64
N LYS A 324 -10.92 0.61 23.47
CA LYS A 324 -9.88 1.63 23.36
C LYS A 324 -10.54 2.98 23.11
N ILE A 325 -10.42 3.85 24.11
CA ILE A 325 -10.60 5.29 24.04
C ILE A 325 -9.55 5.85 23.06
N GLU A 326 -9.96 6.71 22.13
CA GLU A 326 -9.02 7.41 21.23
C GLU A 326 -8.25 8.47 22.03
N LEU A 327 -6.92 8.33 22.07
CA LEU A 327 -6.00 9.30 22.67
C LEU A 327 -5.94 10.55 21.80
N THR A 328 -6.01 11.73 22.42
CA THR A 328 -5.81 13.01 21.72
C THR A 328 -4.37 13.16 21.22
N ALA A 329 -4.14 14.04 20.23
CA ALA A 329 -2.80 14.28 19.68
C ALA A 329 -1.78 14.76 20.73
N GLU A 330 -2.23 15.54 21.72
CA GLU A 330 -1.41 15.97 22.86
C GLU A 330 -1.01 14.79 23.75
N GLN A 331 -1.97 13.89 24.05
CA GLN A 331 -1.70 12.66 24.80
C GLN A 331 -0.77 11.71 24.04
N MET A 332 -0.84 11.66 22.71
CA MET A 332 0.08 10.85 21.88
C MET A 332 1.50 11.40 21.90
N ASN A 333 1.68 12.72 21.88
CA ASN A 333 3.00 13.34 22.01
C ASN A 333 3.64 13.04 23.37
N VAL A 334 2.84 13.05 24.44
CA VAL A 334 3.29 12.65 25.77
C VAL A 334 3.70 11.17 25.80
N VAL A 335 2.89 10.28 25.23
CA VAL A 335 3.21 8.84 25.11
C VAL A 335 4.54 8.62 24.36
N LEU A 336 4.80 9.38 23.30
CA LEU A 336 6.06 9.32 22.56
C LEU A 336 7.25 9.90 23.34
N SER A 337 7.03 10.87 24.22
CA SER A 337 8.07 11.39 25.11
C SER A 337 8.46 10.38 26.20
N ILE A 338 7.47 9.70 26.80
CA ILE A 338 7.67 8.65 27.80
C ILE A 338 8.36 7.43 27.19
N ALA A 339 8.04 7.08 25.95
CA ALA A 339 8.68 5.99 25.21
C ALA A 339 10.20 6.18 25.04
N ARG A 340 10.71 7.42 25.10
CA ARG A 340 12.16 7.70 25.00
C ARG A 340 12.87 7.56 26.35
N THR A 341 12.15 7.63 27.45
CA THR A 341 12.71 7.51 28.81
C THR A 341 12.68 6.08 29.36
N LEU A 342 11.80 5.23 28.82
CA LEU A 342 11.63 3.84 29.23
C LEU A 342 12.49 2.87 28.39
N PRO A 343 12.73 1.64 28.87
CA PRO A 343 13.45 0.61 28.13
C PRO A 343 12.84 0.31 26.74
N ALA A 344 13.70 0.11 25.75
CA ALA A 344 13.31 -0.03 24.35
C ALA A 344 12.56 -1.34 24.01
N ASP A 345 12.47 -2.27 24.95
CA ASP A 345 11.80 -3.58 24.84
C ASP A 345 10.32 -3.56 25.23
N LEU A 346 9.80 -2.41 25.66
CA LEU A 346 8.38 -2.22 25.99
C LEU A 346 7.52 -2.02 24.75
N ASP A 347 6.38 -2.70 24.70
CA ASP A 347 5.39 -2.53 23.63
C ASP A 347 4.58 -1.23 23.79
N LEU A 348 4.03 -0.75 22.68
CA LEU A 348 3.30 0.52 22.64
C LEU A 348 2.04 0.49 23.53
N ASP A 349 1.46 -0.69 23.77
CA ASP A 349 0.29 -0.86 24.61
C ASP A 349 0.66 -0.84 26.11
N GLY A 350 1.81 -1.38 26.51
CA GLY A 350 2.36 -1.23 27.86
C GLY A 350 2.73 0.22 28.18
N ILE A 351 3.32 0.94 27.23
CA ILE A 351 3.65 2.37 27.40
C ILE A 351 2.37 3.21 27.53
N LYS A 352 1.31 2.88 26.79
CA LYS A 352 -0.02 3.53 26.96
C LYS A 352 -0.61 3.26 28.34
N ALA A 353 -0.54 2.03 28.82
CA ALA A 353 -1.03 1.69 30.15
C ALA A 353 -0.28 2.44 31.27
N ILE A 354 1.04 2.62 31.11
CA ILE A 354 1.87 3.43 32.00
C ILE A 354 1.49 4.91 31.92
N ALA A 355 1.34 5.45 30.71
CA ALA A 355 0.95 6.85 30.50
C ALA A 355 -0.43 7.15 31.08
N GLU A 356 -1.40 6.26 30.90
CA GLU A 356 -2.73 6.36 31.50
C GLU A 356 -2.68 6.28 33.04
N ALA A 357 -1.87 5.38 33.60
CA ALA A 357 -1.72 5.22 35.05
C ALA A 357 -1.02 6.42 35.71
N GLY A 358 -0.12 7.09 35.00
CA GLY A 358 0.56 8.32 35.43
C GLY A 358 -0.16 9.60 35.00
N HIS A 359 -1.41 9.52 34.56
CA HIS A 359 -2.22 10.68 34.12
C HIS A 359 -1.54 11.56 33.05
N PHE A 360 -0.70 10.96 32.20
CA PHE A 360 0.10 11.66 31.18
C PHE A 360 1.04 12.74 31.76
N ASP A 361 1.52 12.55 32.99
CA ASP A 361 2.56 13.40 33.60
C ASP A 361 3.94 12.74 33.44
N PRO A 362 4.83 13.27 32.57
CA PRO A 362 6.15 12.68 32.32
C PRO A 362 7.06 12.66 33.55
N ASP A 363 6.99 13.68 34.40
CA ASP A 363 7.87 13.82 35.57
C ASP A 363 7.48 12.80 36.64
N TYR A 364 6.17 12.63 36.85
CA TYR A 364 5.62 11.62 37.77
C TYR A 364 5.94 10.18 37.33
N ILE A 365 5.87 9.91 36.02
CA ILE A 365 6.22 8.61 35.45
C ILE A 365 7.72 8.33 35.56
N HIS A 366 8.55 9.35 35.34
CA HIS A 366 9.99 9.23 35.45
C HIS A 366 10.44 8.93 36.89
N GLU A 367 9.85 9.59 37.89
CA GLU A 367 10.12 9.35 39.32
C GLU A 367 9.90 7.87 39.68
N LYS A 368 8.75 7.30 39.29
CA LYS A 368 8.44 5.88 39.59
C LYS A 368 9.29 4.92 38.76
N TYR A 369 9.72 5.30 37.57
CA TYR A 369 10.66 4.51 36.79
C TYR A 369 12.04 4.43 37.45
N GLU A 370 12.57 5.52 37.99
CA GLU A 370 13.83 5.49 38.74
C GLU A 370 13.72 4.64 40.03
N LEU A 371 12.57 4.67 40.71
CA LEU A 371 12.26 3.75 41.82
C LEU A 371 12.31 2.29 41.39
N SER A 372 11.81 1.95 40.19
CA SER A 372 11.81 0.58 39.68
C SER A 372 13.22 0.00 39.52
N LYS A 373 14.22 0.83 39.20
CA LYS A 373 15.63 0.42 39.06
C LYS A 373 16.28 0.05 40.40
N THR A 374 15.71 0.49 41.51
CA THR A 374 16.18 0.14 42.85
C THR A 374 15.56 -1.15 43.40
N GLN A 375 14.62 -1.75 42.66
CA GLN A 375 13.89 -2.96 43.02
C GLN A 375 14.18 -4.07 42.02
N ASP A 376 14.02 -5.33 42.44
CA ASP A 376 14.13 -6.49 41.55
C ASP A 376 12.75 -6.72 40.90
N VAL A 377 12.59 -6.28 39.64
CA VAL A 377 11.29 -6.20 38.94
C VAL A 377 11.27 -7.13 37.73
N ASP A 378 10.51 -8.23 37.82
CA ASP A 378 10.33 -9.21 36.73
C ASP A 378 9.42 -8.71 35.59
N ASN A 379 8.45 -7.83 35.90
CA ASN A 379 7.52 -7.26 34.91
C ASN A 379 7.35 -5.76 35.14
N LEU A 380 8.11 -4.98 34.36
CA LEU A 380 8.21 -3.53 34.49
C LEU A 380 6.87 -2.82 34.26
N VAL A 381 6.07 -3.23 33.27
CA VAL A 381 4.75 -2.61 32.98
C VAL A 381 3.80 -2.77 34.15
N ALA A 382 3.65 -4.00 34.64
CA ALA A 382 2.74 -4.29 35.74
C ALA A 382 3.16 -3.56 37.02
N TRP A 383 4.46 -3.53 37.28
CA TRP A 383 5.03 -2.83 38.43
C TRP A 383 4.83 -1.31 38.32
N MET A 384 5.12 -0.71 37.16
CA MET A 384 4.95 0.72 36.94
C MET A 384 3.49 1.16 37.05
N VAL A 385 2.57 0.41 36.45
CA VAL A 385 1.12 0.70 36.56
C VAL A 385 0.66 0.61 38.03
N ALA A 386 1.16 -0.36 38.79
CA ALA A 386 0.85 -0.48 40.22
C ALA A 386 1.48 0.64 41.05
N ALA A 387 2.72 1.02 40.76
CA ALA A 387 3.45 2.08 41.46
C ALA A 387 2.83 3.47 41.23
N LEU A 388 2.35 3.73 40.00
CA LEU A 388 1.70 4.99 39.64
C LEU A 388 0.29 5.10 40.22
N ARG A 389 -0.48 4.00 40.23
CA ARG A 389 -1.85 3.98 40.78
C ARG A 389 -1.91 4.03 42.30
N ASN A 390 -0.92 3.44 42.97
CA ASN A 390 -0.87 3.36 44.43
C ASN A 390 0.17 4.31 45.04
N ASP A 391 0.69 5.25 44.25
CA ASP A 391 1.70 6.25 44.61
C ASP A 391 2.83 5.71 45.50
N TYR A 392 3.62 4.79 44.96
CA TYR A 392 4.72 4.20 45.72
C TYR A 392 5.76 5.26 46.07
N GLN A 393 6.01 5.46 47.36
CA GLN A 393 7.00 6.41 47.86
C GLN A 393 8.32 5.69 48.18
N SER A 394 9.43 6.41 48.02
CA SER A 394 10.74 5.90 48.43
C SER A 394 10.73 5.63 49.94
N SER A 395 10.75 4.37 50.35
CA SER A 395 10.87 4.05 51.77
C SER A 395 12.32 4.30 52.21
N SER A 396 12.47 5.24 53.13
CA SER A 396 13.73 5.49 53.82
C SER A 396 14.15 4.24 54.59
N VAL A 397 15.33 3.72 54.25
CA VAL A 397 16.25 2.87 55.02
C VAL A 397 15.65 2.07 56.20
N LYS A 398 15.65 0.72 56.10
CA LYS A 398 16.24 -0.19 57.11
C LYS A 398 16.26 -1.67 56.69
N ALA A 399 17.49 -2.16 56.51
CA ALA A 399 18.06 -3.47 56.83
C ALA A 399 17.20 -4.76 56.80
N LYS A 400 17.64 -5.69 55.93
CA LYS A 400 17.69 -7.17 56.02
C LYS A 400 16.77 -7.87 57.04
N LYS A 401 16.02 -8.86 56.53
CA LYS A 401 15.97 -10.21 57.15
C LYS A 401 15.58 -11.32 56.17
N THR A 402 16.44 -12.33 56.15
CA THR A 402 16.35 -13.65 55.52
C THR A 402 15.20 -14.50 56.09
N ARG A 403 14.52 -15.31 55.27
CA ARG A 403 13.93 -16.65 55.61
C ARG A 403 13.28 -17.27 54.34
N SER A 404 13.91 -18.27 53.73
CA SER A 404 13.78 -19.72 53.94
C SER A 404 12.54 -20.38 53.29
N LYS A 405 12.82 -21.25 52.31
CA LYS A 405 11.97 -22.29 51.71
C LYS A 405 10.93 -22.91 52.65
N LYS A 406 9.70 -23.09 52.18
CA LYS A 406 8.87 -24.26 52.53
C LYS A 406 7.90 -24.62 51.40
N ARG A 407 7.94 -25.90 50.99
CA ARG A 407 6.93 -26.58 50.17
C ARG A 407 5.67 -26.81 51.00
N MET A 408 4.51 -26.83 50.35
CA MET A 408 3.36 -27.63 50.78
C MET A 408 2.42 -27.90 49.60
N ASP A 409 2.29 -29.18 49.24
CA ASP A 409 1.14 -29.75 48.55
C ASP A 409 -0.06 -29.77 49.50
N SER A 410 -1.27 -29.55 48.98
CA SER A 410 -2.45 -30.40 49.26
C SER A 410 -3.68 -29.90 48.51
N ASP A 411 -4.28 -30.85 47.80
CA ASP A 411 -5.67 -30.98 47.34
C ASP A 411 -6.73 -30.10 48.01
N MET A 412 -7.61 -29.52 47.18
CA MET A 412 -9.00 -29.27 47.58
C MET A 412 -9.95 -29.73 46.46
N GLU A 413 -10.66 -30.79 46.82
CA GLU A 413 -11.86 -31.35 46.20
C GLU A 413 -13.00 -30.32 46.31
N TYR A 414 -13.69 -30.03 45.19
CA TYR A 414 -14.82 -29.09 45.18
C TYR A 414 -16.13 -29.85 45.43
N ASP A 415 -16.81 -29.50 46.53
CA ASP A 415 -18.16 -29.95 46.86
C ASP A 415 -19.19 -29.23 45.96
N ILE A 416 -19.71 -29.96 44.98
CA ILE A 416 -20.62 -29.48 43.92
C ILE A 416 -22.00 -29.11 44.50
N ASP A 417 -22.41 -29.72 45.61
CA ASP A 417 -23.75 -29.54 46.18
C ASP A 417 -23.92 -28.16 46.85
N ALA A 418 -22.81 -27.55 47.32
CA ALA A 418 -22.81 -26.20 47.86
C ALA A 418 -22.93 -25.09 46.79
N ILE A 419 -22.63 -25.40 45.53
CA ILE A 419 -22.71 -24.45 44.41
C ILE A 419 -24.12 -24.43 43.81
N GLU A 420 -24.80 -25.57 43.72
CA GLU A 420 -26.18 -25.65 43.22
C GLU A 420 -27.19 -24.94 44.15
N ALA A 421 -26.99 -24.98 45.46
CA ALA A 421 -27.84 -24.27 46.41
C ALA A 421 -27.78 -22.73 46.28
N ARG A 422 -26.71 -22.18 45.68
CA ARG A 422 -26.54 -20.73 45.44
C ARG A 422 -27.14 -20.24 44.12
N MET A 423 -27.48 -21.13 43.19
CA MET A 423 -28.03 -20.76 41.87
C MET A 423 -29.56 -20.69 41.84
N LEU A 424 -30.26 -21.15 42.89
CA LEU A 424 -31.74 -21.18 42.95
C LEU A 424 -32.38 -20.05 43.76
N LYS A 425 -31.61 -19.03 44.16
CA LYS A 425 -32.14 -17.80 44.76
C LYS A 425 -31.51 -16.58 44.10
N ASN A 426 -31.99 -16.23 42.91
CA ASN A 426 -32.15 -14.87 42.40
C ASN A 426 -33.01 -14.87 41.15
#